data_AF-A0A314UUR4-F1
#
_entry.id   AF-A0A314UUR4-F1
#
_cell.length_a   1.000
_cell.length_b   1.000
_cell.length_c   1.000
_cell.angle_alpha   90.00
_cell.angle_beta   90.00
_cell.angle_gamma   90.00
#
_symmetry.space_group_name_H-M   'P 1'
#
loop_
_entity.id
_entity.type
_entity.pdbx_description
1 polymer ?
#
loop_
_entity_poly.entity_id
_entity_poly.type
_entity_poly.pdbx_seq_one_letter_code
_entity_poly.pdbx_strand_id
1 'polypeptide(L)'
;MGYLASTQFSVVRARGRPLNILIMGWLSEGNVDESVYTRVSDPKIGLTEKGLEDAEQCGKRIREMIEKDKVHNWKVYFYVSPYRRGVETLKGLGRAFERSRIAGMREEPRLREQDFGNFQDREKMRLEKAIRMIYGRFFYRFPNGESAADVYDRITGFRETLRADIDIGRFQPPGERNPNINLVIVSHGLTLRVFLMRWYKWTVEQFERLNNFGNGGVVVMERGYGGRYSLLVHHTEEELREFGLTDEMLSDQEWQKYAKPGELNYDCPTLNSFFSHFDNDCGDEHENKINSSE
;
A
#
# COMPACT_ATOMS: atom_id res chain seq x y z
N MET A 1 -1.53 -25.70 40.72
CA MET A 1 -1.50 -24.40 40.01
C MET A 1 -0.38 -24.46 38.98
N GLY A 2 -0.73 -24.84 37.75
CA GLY A 2 0.23 -24.85 36.63
C GLY A 2 0.36 -23.44 36.06
N TYR A 3 1.58 -22.93 36.02
CA TYR A 3 1.89 -21.70 35.30
C TYR A 3 1.86 -21.98 33.80
N LEU A 4 0.90 -21.38 33.10
CA LEU A 4 0.89 -21.29 31.64
C LEU A 4 2.06 -20.38 31.23
N ALA A 5 3.08 -20.97 30.64
CA ALA A 5 4.15 -20.24 29.97
C ALA A 5 3.54 -19.47 28.79
N SER A 6 3.71 -18.14 28.79
CA SER A 6 3.40 -17.29 27.66
C SER A 6 4.33 -17.65 26.50
N THR A 7 3.80 -18.36 25.51
CA THR A 7 4.52 -18.68 24.28
C THR A 7 4.74 -17.39 23.50
N GLN A 8 5.91 -16.80 23.67
CA GLN A 8 6.39 -15.70 22.85
C GLN A 8 6.58 -16.23 21.42
N PHE A 9 5.60 -16.01 20.54
CA PHE A 9 5.72 -16.35 19.12
C PHE A 9 6.89 -15.57 18.54
N SER A 10 8.01 -16.26 18.30
CA SER A 10 9.14 -15.69 17.62
C SER A 10 8.78 -15.52 16.14
N VAL A 11 8.73 -14.26 15.69
CA VAL A 11 8.50 -13.92 14.28
C VAL A 11 9.57 -14.63 13.44
N VAL A 12 9.18 -15.62 12.64
CA VAL A 12 10.06 -16.24 11.66
C VAL A 12 10.37 -15.17 10.61
N ARG A 13 11.50 -14.48 10.76
CA ARG A 13 11.94 -13.45 9.82
C ARG A 13 12.26 -14.11 8.48
N ALA A 14 11.30 -14.13 7.56
CA ALA A 14 11.51 -14.56 6.19
C ALA A 14 12.69 -13.78 5.58
N ARG A 15 13.69 -14.51 5.06
CA ARG A 15 14.99 -13.95 4.65
C ARG A 15 14.80 -12.91 3.54
N GLY A 16 15.31 -11.69 3.75
CA GLY A 16 15.53 -10.67 2.71
C GLY A 16 14.37 -9.75 2.33
N ARG A 17 13.14 -10.00 2.79
CA ARG A 17 11.99 -9.11 2.51
C ARG A 17 11.95 -7.89 3.45
N PRO A 18 11.52 -6.71 2.96
CA PRO A 18 11.36 -5.53 3.80
C PRO A 18 10.45 -5.80 5.00
N LEU A 19 10.75 -5.16 6.12
CA LEU A 19 9.91 -5.26 7.31
C LEU A 19 8.59 -4.51 7.10
N ASN A 20 8.70 -3.28 6.60
CA ASN A 20 7.59 -2.38 6.37
C ASN A 20 7.63 -1.81 4.95
N ILE A 21 6.46 -1.66 4.33
CA ILE A 21 6.24 -0.86 3.13
C ILE A 21 5.30 0.28 3.52
N LEU A 22 5.81 1.50 3.48
CA LEU A 22 5.06 2.69 3.87
C LEU A 22 4.66 3.45 2.63
N ILE A 23 3.38 3.79 2.48
CA ILE A 23 2.86 4.55 1.33
C ILE A 23 2.18 5.81 1.83
N MET A 24 2.43 6.92 1.16
CA MET A 24 2.05 8.22 1.68
C MET A 24 1.41 9.12 0.64
N GLY A 25 0.36 9.82 1.07
CA GLY A 25 -0.25 10.95 0.39
C GLY A 25 0.06 12.27 1.12
N TRP A 26 -0.03 13.38 0.40
CA TRP A 26 0.46 14.68 0.86
C TRP A 26 -0.53 15.78 0.58
N LEU A 27 -0.45 16.87 1.35
CA LEU A 27 -1.21 18.08 1.10
C LEU A 27 -0.45 18.99 0.13
N SER A 28 -0.95 19.11 -1.09
CA SER A 28 -0.44 20.01 -2.12
C SER A 28 -1.27 21.28 -2.26
N GLU A 29 -0.73 22.29 -2.94
CA GLU A 29 -1.47 23.51 -3.29
C GLU A 29 -2.76 23.17 -4.05
N GLY A 30 -2.73 22.16 -4.94
CA GLY A 30 -3.89 21.71 -5.69
C GLY A 30 -4.98 21.05 -4.83
N ASN A 31 -4.65 20.55 -3.64
CA ASN A 31 -5.64 20.04 -2.69
C ASN A 31 -6.35 21.18 -1.94
N VAL A 32 -5.68 22.32 -1.77
CA VAL A 32 -6.24 23.51 -1.10
C VAL A 32 -7.00 24.38 -2.09
N ASP A 33 -6.45 24.57 -3.28
CA ASP A 33 -7.02 25.39 -4.35
C ASP A 33 -6.94 24.66 -5.70
N GLU A 34 -8.05 24.04 -6.09
CA GLU A 34 -8.16 23.37 -7.39
C GLU A 34 -7.98 24.33 -8.58
N SER A 35 -8.07 25.66 -8.40
CA SER A 35 -7.81 26.60 -9.49
C SER A 35 -6.33 26.62 -9.90
N VAL A 36 -5.41 26.12 -9.06
CA VAL A 36 -4.00 26.00 -9.41
C VAL A 36 -3.80 25.17 -10.68
N TYR A 37 -4.63 24.14 -10.90
CA TYR A 37 -4.56 23.28 -12.09
C TYR A 37 -4.82 24.02 -13.40
N THR A 38 -5.45 25.20 -13.39
CA THR A 38 -5.69 25.98 -14.62
C THR A 38 -4.48 26.78 -15.07
N ARG A 39 -3.53 27.04 -14.14
CA ARG A 39 -2.37 27.91 -14.35
C ARG A 39 -1.03 27.18 -14.24
N VAL A 40 -0.99 26.06 -13.52
CA VAL A 40 0.22 25.26 -13.31
C VAL A 40 -0.07 23.81 -13.70
N SER A 41 0.79 23.23 -14.55
CA SER A 41 0.71 21.82 -14.91
C SER A 41 0.84 20.93 -13.67
N ASP A 42 0.02 19.89 -13.54
CA ASP A 42 -0.01 19.02 -12.35
C ASP A 42 1.37 18.54 -11.85
N PRO A 43 2.31 18.06 -12.69
CA PRO A 43 3.62 17.62 -12.22
C PRO A 43 4.46 18.71 -11.52
N LYS A 44 4.16 19.99 -11.77
CA LYS A 44 4.87 21.16 -11.23
C LYS A 44 4.24 21.75 -9.98
N ILE A 45 3.06 21.28 -9.59
CA ILE A 45 2.37 21.74 -8.37
C ILE A 45 3.18 21.30 -7.15
N GLY A 46 3.47 22.25 -6.27
CA GLY A 46 4.26 22.05 -5.05
C GLY A 46 3.41 21.69 -3.84
N LEU A 47 4.09 21.40 -2.74
CA LEU A 47 3.49 21.34 -1.41
C LEU A 47 3.17 22.74 -0.90
N THR A 48 2.18 22.83 0.00
CA THR A 48 1.96 24.02 0.82
C THR A 48 2.99 24.08 1.95
N GLU A 49 3.09 25.22 2.64
CA GLU A 49 3.92 25.35 3.86
C GLU A 49 3.56 24.29 4.90
N LYS A 50 2.26 24.11 5.16
CA LYS A 50 1.75 23.02 6.01
C LYS A 50 2.15 21.64 5.48
N GLY A 51 2.08 21.41 4.16
CA GLY A 51 2.50 20.13 3.57
C GLY A 51 3.99 19.83 3.78
N LEU A 52 4.85 20.85 3.79
CA LEU A 52 6.27 20.70 4.11
C LEU A 52 6.49 20.35 5.58
N GLU A 53 5.78 21.00 6.50
CA GLU A 53 5.83 20.68 7.93
C GLU A 53 5.31 19.26 8.20
N ASP A 54 4.17 18.89 7.60
CA ASP A 54 3.59 17.56 7.68
C ASP A 54 4.56 16.48 7.19
N ALA A 55 5.30 16.75 6.11
CA ALA A 55 6.32 15.83 5.59
C ALA A 55 7.50 15.64 6.56
N GLU A 56 7.97 16.71 7.21
CA GLU A 56 9.03 16.59 8.21
C GLU A 56 8.58 15.83 9.46
N GLN A 57 7.38 16.15 9.97
CA GLN A 57 6.80 15.44 11.13
C GLN A 57 6.52 13.97 10.80
N CYS A 58 6.05 13.69 9.59
CA CYS A 58 5.88 12.33 9.10
C CYS A 58 7.21 11.56 9.12
N GLY A 59 8.31 12.18 8.67
CA GLY A 59 9.64 11.56 8.71
C GLY A 59 10.04 11.15 10.12
N LYS A 60 9.79 12.01 11.11
CA LYS A 60 10.05 11.74 12.54
C LYS A 60 9.21 10.56 13.04
N ARG A 61 7.91 10.55 12.75
CA ARG A 61 7.01 9.43 13.11
C ARG A 61 7.45 8.10 12.50
N ILE A 62 7.87 8.09 11.23
CA ILE A 62 8.35 6.87 10.56
C ILE A 62 9.63 6.37 11.22
N ARG A 63 10.57 7.28 11.53
CA ARG A 63 11.80 6.91 12.23
C ARG A 63 11.51 6.31 13.60
N GLU A 64 10.67 6.98 14.40
CA GLU A 64 10.27 6.49 15.72
C GLU A 64 9.61 5.10 15.64
N MET A 65 8.75 4.89 14.65
CA MET A 65 8.13 3.59 14.38
C MET A 65 9.18 2.51 14.12
N ILE A 66 10.14 2.76 13.22
CA ILE A 66 11.21 1.79 12.89
C ILE A 66 12.11 1.53 14.11
N GLU A 67 12.39 2.55 14.92
CA GLU A 67 13.25 2.42 16.11
C GLU A 67 12.58 1.63 17.25
N LYS A 68 11.24 1.60 17.33
CA LYS A 68 10.50 0.80 18.33
C LYS A 68 10.78 -0.70 18.22
N ASP A 69 11.16 -1.19 17.05
CA ASP A 69 11.53 -2.60 16.84
C ASP A 69 12.83 -2.99 17.56
N LYS A 70 13.57 -2.03 18.13
CA LYS A 70 14.86 -2.21 18.83
C LYS A 70 15.94 -2.90 18.00
N VAL A 71 15.83 -2.84 16.67
CA VAL A 71 16.80 -3.42 15.74
C VAL A 71 17.80 -2.36 15.29
N HIS A 72 19.04 -2.40 15.78
CA HIS A 72 19.98 -1.29 15.57
C HIS A 72 20.52 -1.11 14.15
N ASN A 73 20.44 -2.10 13.26
CA ASN A 73 21.00 -2.03 11.90
C ASN A 73 19.96 -1.77 10.81
N TRP A 74 18.80 -1.20 11.14
CA TRP A 74 17.79 -0.85 10.14
C TRP A 74 18.30 0.14 9.10
N LYS A 75 17.77 0.03 7.88
CA LYS A 75 17.95 1.01 6.77
C LYS A 75 16.60 1.34 6.14
N VAL A 76 16.56 2.46 5.45
CA VAL A 76 15.40 2.90 4.66
C VAL A 76 15.79 3.09 3.19
N TYR A 77 14.90 2.68 2.28
CA TYR A 77 15.03 2.94 0.85
C TYR A 77 13.76 3.62 0.33
N PHE A 78 13.92 4.65 -0.48
CA PHE A 78 12.81 5.47 -0.95
C PHE A 78 12.48 5.20 -2.42
N TYR A 79 11.20 5.01 -2.73
CA TYR A 79 10.64 5.21 -4.06
C TYR A 79 9.86 6.51 -4.07
N VAL A 80 9.99 7.32 -5.11
CA VAL A 80 9.34 8.62 -5.17
C VAL A 80 8.75 8.91 -6.55
N SER A 81 7.53 9.42 -6.55
CA SER A 81 6.93 10.00 -7.75
C SER A 81 7.76 11.19 -8.26
N PRO A 82 7.95 11.35 -9.59
CA PRO A 82 8.73 12.46 -10.16
C PRO A 82 8.05 13.84 -10.01
N TYR A 83 6.81 13.89 -9.52
CA TYR A 83 6.11 15.15 -9.33
C TYR A 83 6.77 16.00 -8.27
N ARG A 84 6.78 17.32 -8.47
CA ARG A 84 7.43 18.28 -7.58
C ARG A 84 7.04 18.06 -6.12
N ARG A 85 5.73 17.97 -5.83
CA ARG A 85 5.21 17.65 -4.50
C ARG A 85 5.76 16.35 -3.91
N GLY A 86 5.95 15.30 -4.70
CA GLY A 86 6.54 14.04 -4.25
C GLY A 86 8.03 14.18 -3.90
N VAL A 87 8.77 14.95 -4.69
CA VAL A 87 10.19 15.23 -4.42
C VAL A 87 10.36 16.14 -3.19
N GLU A 88 9.52 17.17 -3.04
CA GLU A 88 9.52 18.06 -1.87
C GLU A 88 9.21 17.32 -0.58
N THR A 89 8.20 16.43 -0.64
CA THR A 89 7.91 15.50 0.43
C THR A 89 9.13 14.67 0.82
N LEU A 90 9.80 14.04 -0.15
CA LEU A 90 10.94 13.17 0.12
C LEU A 90 12.05 13.93 0.84
N LYS A 91 12.27 15.20 0.47
CA LYS A 91 13.22 16.08 1.16
C LYS A 91 12.80 16.32 2.61
N GLY A 92 11.52 16.56 2.89
CA GLY A 92 10.99 16.72 4.25
C GLY A 92 11.20 15.46 5.09
N LEU A 93 10.79 14.30 4.57
CA LEU A 93 10.97 13.00 5.20
C LEU A 93 12.44 12.71 5.51
N GLY A 94 13.30 12.92 4.52
CA GLY A 94 14.73 12.60 4.60
C GLY A 94 15.46 13.32 5.74
N ARG A 95 14.96 14.48 6.19
CA ARG A 95 15.54 15.23 7.32
C ARG A 95 15.53 14.46 8.64
N ALA A 96 14.58 13.54 8.82
CA ALA A 96 14.50 12.74 10.04
C ALA A 96 15.57 11.64 10.10
N PHE A 97 16.18 11.26 8.97
CA PHE A 97 17.07 10.12 8.86
C PHE A 97 18.54 10.55 8.71
N GLU A 98 19.45 9.90 9.43
CA GLU A 98 20.88 10.08 9.14
C GLU A 98 21.23 9.51 7.76
N ARG A 99 22.21 10.10 7.07
CA ARG A 99 22.67 9.60 5.77
C ARG A 99 23.07 8.12 5.82
N SER A 100 23.68 7.69 6.92
CA SER A 100 24.08 6.29 7.12
C SER A 100 22.88 5.34 7.14
N ARG A 101 21.66 5.80 7.48
CA ARG A 101 20.43 5.01 7.50
C ARG A 101 19.75 4.90 6.15
N ILE A 102 20.05 5.80 5.22
CA ILE A 102 19.44 5.85 3.89
C ILE A 102 20.24 4.93 2.95
N ALA A 103 19.65 3.79 2.59
CA ALA A 103 20.23 2.86 1.62
C ALA A 103 20.23 3.43 0.19
N GLY A 104 19.24 4.26 -0.14
CA GLY A 104 19.16 4.91 -1.43
C GLY A 104 17.77 5.47 -1.71
N MET A 105 17.62 6.03 -2.90
CA MET A 105 16.33 6.42 -3.45
C MET A 105 16.24 6.05 -4.92
N ARG A 106 15.01 5.95 -5.43
CA ARG A 106 14.71 5.79 -6.84
C ARG A 106 13.48 6.60 -7.21
N GLU A 107 13.63 7.46 -8.20
CA GLU A 107 12.48 8.07 -8.86
C GLU A 107 11.77 7.03 -9.71
N GLU A 108 10.43 6.98 -9.60
CA GLU A 108 9.59 6.01 -10.29
C GLU A 108 8.38 6.71 -10.94
N PRO A 109 8.43 6.94 -12.27
CA PRO A 109 7.34 7.60 -13.00
C PRO A 109 5.99 6.92 -12.91
N ARG A 110 5.95 5.60 -12.65
CA ARG A 110 4.70 4.84 -12.47
C ARG A 110 4.00 5.14 -11.15
N LEU A 111 4.62 5.90 -10.24
CA LEU A 111 4.02 6.38 -8.98
C LEU A 111 3.40 7.78 -9.10
N ARG A 112 3.33 8.39 -10.29
CA ARG A 112 2.61 9.66 -10.51
C ARG A 112 1.11 9.54 -10.24
N GLU A 113 0.44 10.65 -9.94
CA GLU A 113 -1.02 10.65 -9.74
C GLU A 113 -1.77 10.35 -11.04
N GLN A 114 -3.04 9.94 -10.95
CA GLN A 114 -3.93 9.86 -12.11
C GLN A 114 -3.91 11.16 -12.89
N ASP A 115 -3.62 11.04 -14.19
CA ASP A 115 -3.73 12.18 -15.08
C ASP A 115 -5.21 12.52 -15.33
N PHE A 116 -5.61 13.74 -15.03
CA PHE A 116 -6.94 14.23 -15.40
C PHE A 116 -6.95 14.73 -16.86
N GLY A 117 -5.81 14.83 -17.54
CA GLY A 117 -5.68 15.40 -18.86
C GLY A 117 -5.43 16.91 -18.83
N ASN A 118 -5.39 17.53 -20.01
CA ASN A 118 -5.05 18.95 -20.18
C ASN A 118 -6.20 19.90 -19.84
N PHE A 119 -6.74 19.81 -18.62
CA PHE A 119 -7.83 20.69 -18.18
C PHE A 119 -7.32 22.07 -17.81
N GLN A 120 -7.62 23.06 -18.64
CA GLN A 120 -7.46 24.48 -18.31
C GLN A 120 -8.77 25.12 -17.82
N ASP A 121 -9.90 24.42 -17.98
CA ASP A 121 -11.24 24.88 -17.59
C ASP A 121 -11.71 24.19 -16.30
N ARG A 122 -11.93 25.00 -15.26
CA ARG A 122 -12.38 24.56 -13.93
C ARG A 122 -13.81 24.02 -13.94
N GLU A 123 -14.72 24.64 -14.70
CA GLU A 123 -16.12 24.23 -14.73
C GLU A 123 -16.26 22.89 -15.42
N LYS A 124 -15.53 22.69 -16.53
CA LYS A 124 -15.43 21.37 -17.17
C LYS A 124 -14.87 20.33 -16.20
N MET A 125 -13.78 20.63 -15.48
CA MET A 125 -13.21 19.70 -14.50
C MET A 125 -14.20 19.32 -13.39
N ARG A 126 -14.99 20.28 -12.89
CA ARG A 126 -16.04 20.03 -11.89
C ARG A 126 -17.14 19.11 -12.43
N LEU A 127 -17.60 19.36 -13.65
CA LEU A 127 -18.60 18.52 -14.31
C LEU A 127 -18.10 17.08 -14.49
N GLU A 128 -16.88 16.92 -15.01
CA GLU A 128 -16.23 15.61 -15.20
C GLU A 128 -16.08 14.84 -13.87
N LYS A 129 -15.69 15.54 -12.79
CA LYS A 129 -15.63 14.95 -11.44
C LYS A 129 -17.00 14.50 -10.95
N ALA A 130 -18.06 15.25 -11.24
CA ALA A 130 -19.44 14.88 -10.87
C ALA A 130 -19.92 13.66 -11.66
N ILE A 131 -19.70 13.64 -12.98
CA ILE A 131 -20.04 12.49 -13.84
C ILE A 131 -19.30 11.24 -13.37
N ARG A 132 -18.00 11.35 -13.03
CA ARG A 132 -17.23 10.24 -12.45
C ARG A 132 -17.89 9.63 -11.23
N MET A 133 -18.47 10.43 -10.34
CA MET A 133 -19.14 9.90 -9.14
C MET A 133 -20.38 9.08 -9.47
N ILE A 134 -21.06 9.39 -10.59
CA ILE A 134 -22.24 8.65 -11.06
C ILE A 134 -21.82 7.38 -11.82
N TYR A 135 -20.79 7.48 -12.68
CA TYR A 135 -20.34 6.39 -13.53
C TYR A 135 -19.59 5.29 -12.76
N GLY A 136 -18.88 5.67 -11.69
CA GLY A 136 -17.97 4.80 -10.97
C GLY A 136 -16.53 5.29 -11.11
N ARG A 137 -15.80 5.30 -9.98
CA ARG A 137 -14.47 5.91 -9.87
C ARG A 137 -13.40 5.10 -10.58
N PHE A 138 -13.62 3.79 -10.73
CA PHE A 138 -12.58 2.90 -11.26
C PHE A 138 -12.46 2.96 -12.79
N PHE A 139 -13.59 2.82 -13.49
CA PHE A 139 -13.62 2.72 -14.96
C PHE A 139 -13.80 4.05 -15.69
N TYR A 140 -14.18 5.13 -14.99
CA TYR A 140 -14.30 6.43 -15.62
C TYR A 140 -12.95 6.93 -16.13
N ARG A 141 -12.85 7.18 -17.43
CA ARG A 141 -11.67 7.77 -18.07
C ARG A 141 -11.90 9.24 -18.33
N PHE A 142 -11.04 10.09 -17.78
CA PHE A 142 -11.08 11.52 -18.09
C PHE A 142 -10.69 11.77 -19.54
N PRO A 143 -11.34 12.72 -20.25
CA PRO A 143 -10.93 13.13 -21.58
C PRO A 143 -9.45 13.56 -21.62
N ASN A 144 -8.66 12.92 -22.50
CA ASN A 144 -7.20 13.09 -22.60
C ASN A 144 -6.43 12.80 -21.31
N GLY A 145 -7.01 12.03 -20.38
CA GLY A 145 -6.40 11.62 -19.12
C GLY A 145 -6.43 10.09 -18.94
N GLU A 146 -6.30 9.66 -17.69
CA GLU A 146 -6.29 8.27 -17.26
C GLU A 146 -7.63 7.92 -16.57
N SER A 147 -8.02 6.64 -16.60
CA SER A 147 -8.94 6.02 -15.64
C SER A 147 -8.16 5.39 -14.49
N ALA A 148 -8.82 5.01 -13.39
CA ALA A 148 -8.11 4.28 -12.33
C ALA A 148 -7.67 2.88 -12.80
N ALA A 149 -8.37 2.29 -13.78
CA ALA A 149 -7.94 1.07 -14.45
C ALA A 149 -6.61 1.27 -15.22
N ASP A 150 -6.43 2.39 -15.92
CA ASP A 150 -5.15 2.70 -16.58
C ASP A 150 -4.02 2.86 -15.54
N VAL A 151 -4.33 3.45 -14.37
CA VAL A 151 -3.39 3.53 -13.24
C VAL A 151 -3.06 2.12 -12.69
N TYR A 152 -4.04 1.21 -12.64
CA TYR A 152 -3.85 -0.17 -12.17
C TYR A 152 -2.84 -0.94 -13.02
N ASP A 153 -2.88 -0.76 -14.35
CA ASP A 153 -1.96 -1.43 -15.26
C ASP A 153 -0.51 -0.97 -15.06
N ARG A 154 -0.25 0.34 -14.98
CA ARG A 154 1.11 0.84 -14.71
C ARG A 154 1.61 0.48 -13.32
N ILE A 155 0.73 0.47 -12.32
CA ILE A 155 1.07 0.08 -10.95
C ILE A 155 1.37 -1.42 -10.86
N THR A 156 0.71 -2.25 -11.66
CA THR A 156 1.07 -3.67 -11.81
C THR A 156 2.52 -3.82 -12.25
N GLY A 157 2.95 -3.07 -13.27
CA GLY A 157 4.35 -3.06 -13.72
C GLY A 157 5.33 -2.62 -12.62
N PHE A 158 4.99 -1.58 -11.86
CA PHE A 158 5.81 -1.14 -10.72
C PHE A 158 5.91 -2.22 -9.64
N ARG A 159 4.80 -2.86 -9.28
CA ARG A 159 4.75 -3.93 -8.27
C ARG A 159 5.68 -5.09 -8.65
N GLU A 160 5.73 -5.49 -9.91
CA GLU A 160 6.66 -6.53 -10.35
C GLU A 160 8.13 -6.08 -10.27
N THR A 161 8.42 -4.81 -10.60
CA THR A 161 9.77 -4.24 -10.39
C THR A 161 10.16 -4.24 -8.92
N LEU A 162 9.24 -3.81 -8.05
CA LEU A 162 9.44 -3.77 -6.60
C LEU A 162 9.73 -5.17 -6.05
N ARG A 163 8.96 -6.18 -6.49
CA ARG A 163 9.19 -7.57 -6.11
C ARG A 163 10.56 -8.07 -6.57
N ALA A 164 10.93 -7.82 -7.82
CA ALA A 164 12.25 -8.19 -8.33
C ALA A 164 13.38 -7.50 -7.54
N ASP A 165 13.26 -6.20 -7.26
CA ASP A 165 14.24 -5.44 -6.49
C ASP A 165 14.39 -5.97 -5.04
N ILE A 166 13.28 -6.43 -4.44
CA ILE A 166 13.27 -7.14 -3.15
C ILE A 166 14.00 -8.49 -3.27
N ASP A 167 13.66 -9.30 -4.26
CA ASP A 167 14.17 -10.67 -4.39
C ASP A 167 15.68 -10.70 -4.69
N ILE A 168 16.20 -9.74 -5.47
CA ILE A 168 17.64 -9.61 -5.75
C ILE A 168 18.43 -8.89 -4.63
N GLY A 169 17.74 -8.28 -3.66
CA GLY A 169 18.37 -7.54 -2.57
C GLY A 169 19.00 -6.21 -3.01
N ARG A 170 18.39 -5.50 -3.97
CA ARG A 170 18.91 -4.24 -4.57
C ARG A 170 19.25 -3.16 -3.54
N PHE A 171 18.57 -3.18 -2.39
CA PHE A 171 18.62 -2.11 -1.39
C PHE A 171 19.88 -2.14 -0.52
N GLN A 172 20.91 -2.88 -0.92
CA GLN A 172 22.05 -3.21 -0.08
C GLN A 172 23.33 -3.26 -0.91
N PRO A 173 24.50 -2.98 -0.30
CA PRO A 173 25.78 -3.17 -0.97
C PRO A 173 25.95 -4.63 -1.45
N PRO A 174 26.59 -4.86 -2.60
CA PRO A 174 26.87 -6.22 -3.08
C PRO A 174 27.61 -7.04 -2.02
N GLY A 175 27.11 -8.24 -1.72
CA GLY A 175 27.70 -9.16 -0.74
C GLY A 175 27.18 -9.01 0.70
N GLU A 176 26.42 -7.96 1.01
CA GLU A 176 25.76 -7.81 2.31
C GLU A 176 24.29 -8.25 2.25
N ARG A 177 23.80 -8.88 3.32
CA ARG A 177 22.38 -9.23 3.50
C ARG A 177 21.86 -8.77 4.86
N ASN A 178 21.47 -7.51 4.95
CA ASN A 178 20.70 -6.91 6.02
C ASN A 178 19.19 -7.20 5.85
N PRO A 179 18.55 -7.99 6.72
CA PRO A 179 17.12 -8.27 6.63
C PRO A 179 16.24 -7.09 7.09
N ASN A 180 16.83 -6.02 7.64
CA ASN A 180 16.10 -4.93 8.30
C ASN A 180 16.00 -3.70 7.39
N ILE A 181 15.52 -3.92 6.17
CA ILE A 181 15.22 -2.87 5.20
C ILE A 181 13.77 -2.44 5.35
N ASN A 182 13.52 -1.14 5.34
CA ASN A 182 12.20 -0.54 5.27
C ASN A 182 12.06 0.18 3.93
N LEU A 183 10.94 -0.01 3.25
CA LEU A 183 10.65 0.68 1.99
C LEU A 183 9.64 1.79 2.24
N VAL A 184 9.93 2.96 1.68
CA VAL A 184 9.06 4.12 1.76
C VAL A 184 8.71 4.57 0.36
N ILE A 185 7.44 4.51 0.02
CA ILE A 185 6.86 4.82 -1.30
C ILE A 185 6.12 6.16 -1.19
N VAL A 186 6.73 7.19 -1.76
CA VAL A 186 6.16 8.54 -1.84
C VAL A 186 5.33 8.65 -3.12
N SER A 187 4.01 8.68 -2.96
CA SER A 187 3.04 8.64 -4.06
C SER A 187 1.89 9.63 -3.82
N HIS A 188 0.72 9.37 -4.40
CA HIS A 188 -0.46 10.22 -4.37
C HIS A 188 -1.72 9.42 -3.99
N GLY A 189 -2.83 10.11 -3.73
CA GLY A 189 -4.01 9.53 -3.09
C GLY A 189 -4.68 8.42 -3.89
N LEU A 190 -4.99 8.63 -5.18
CA LEU A 190 -5.60 7.56 -5.98
C LEU A 190 -4.59 6.44 -6.24
N THR A 191 -3.37 6.82 -6.60
CA THR A 191 -2.30 5.87 -6.94
C THR A 191 -1.97 4.94 -5.76
N LEU A 192 -1.98 5.43 -4.52
CA LEU A 192 -1.85 4.63 -3.30
C LEU A 192 -2.97 3.60 -3.19
N ARG A 193 -4.24 4.01 -3.36
CA ARG A 193 -5.39 3.10 -3.27
C ARG A 193 -5.34 2.02 -4.34
N VAL A 194 -4.95 2.39 -5.57
CA VAL A 194 -4.76 1.44 -6.67
C VAL A 194 -3.61 0.47 -6.38
N PHE A 195 -2.52 0.94 -5.75
CA PHE A 195 -1.44 0.06 -5.29
C PHE A 195 -1.92 -0.96 -4.26
N LEU A 196 -2.70 -0.53 -3.26
CA LEU A 196 -3.26 -1.45 -2.25
C LEU A 196 -4.24 -2.43 -2.89
N MET A 197 -5.14 -1.96 -3.75
CA MET A 197 -6.05 -2.82 -4.51
C MET A 197 -5.27 -3.87 -5.30
N ARG A 198 -4.21 -3.48 -6.01
CA ARG A 198 -3.38 -4.41 -6.77
C ARG A 198 -2.65 -5.41 -5.87
N TRP A 199 -2.17 -4.96 -4.71
CA TRP A 199 -1.39 -5.75 -3.77
C TRP A 199 -2.24 -6.81 -3.08
N TYR A 200 -3.38 -6.39 -2.51
CA TYR A 200 -4.31 -7.23 -1.77
C TYR A 200 -5.35 -7.91 -2.67
N LYS A 201 -5.35 -7.60 -3.97
CA LYS A 201 -6.27 -8.15 -4.97
C LYS A 201 -7.73 -7.81 -4.65
N TRP A 202 -7.98 -6.63 -4.09
CA TRP A 202 -9.32 -6.17 -3.81
C TRP A 202 -10.14 -6.02 -5.10
N THR A 203 -11.45 -6.25 -4.96
CA THR A 203 -12.40 -6.10 -6.07
C THR A 203 -12.59 -4.63 -6.43
N VAL A 204 -13.18 -4.37 -7.59
CA VAL A 204 -13.54 -3.00 -7.99
C VAL A 204 -14.50 -2.37 -6.99
N GLU A 205 -15.50 -3.12 -6.52
CA GLU A 205 -16.46 -2.62 -5.53
C GLU A 205 -15.79 -2.23 -4.22
N GLN A 206 -14.87 -3.06 -3.71
CA GLN A 206 -14.08 -2.76 -2.52
C GLN A 206 -13.23 -1.49 -2.73
N PHE A 207 -12.61 -1.33 -3.91
CA PHE A 207 -11.83 -0.14 -4.24
C PHE A 207 -12.65 1.15 -4.26
N GLU A 208 -13.89 1.10 -4.79
CA GLU A 208 -14.72 2.31 -4.92
C GLU A 208 -15.11 2.93 -3.57
N ARG A 209 -15.19 2.08 -2.53
CA ARG A 209 -15.45 2.48 -1.13
C ARG A 209 -14.25 3.16 -0.45
N LEU A 210 -13.05 3.02 -0.99
CA LEU A 210 -11.84 3.57 -0.37
C LEU A 210 -11.80 5.09 -0.44
N ASN A 211 -11.52 5.70 0.71
CA ASN A 211 -11.26 7.12 0.88
C ASN A 211 -9.76 7.40 0.82
N ASN A 212 -9.36 8.66 0.66
CA ASN A 212 -7.95 8.97 0.86
C ASN A 212 -7.64 8.86 2.36
N PHE A 213 -6.57 8.13 2.70
CA PHE A 213 -6.01 8.16 4.06
C PHE A 213 -5.65 9.62 4.37
N GLY A 214 -6.03 10.14 5.54
CA GLY A 214 -5.99 11.57 5.85
C GLY A 214 -4.71 12.28 5.41
N ASN A 215 -4.77 13.58 5.10
CA ASN A 215 -3.61 14.33 4.59
C ASN A 215 -2.40 14.22 5.54
N GLY A 216 -1.24 13.77 5.04
CA GLY A 216 -0.05 13.50 5.86
C GLY A 216 -0.07 12.16 6.61
N GLY A 217 -1.11 11.36 6.39
CA GLY A 217 -1.25 10.00 6.88
C GLY A 217 -0.40 9.01 6.08
N VAL A 218 0.13 8.03 6.80
CA VAL A 218 1.00 6.99 6.26
C VAL A 218 0.25 5.68 6.32
N VAL A 219 0.10 5.01 5.18
CA VAL A 219 -0.38 3.63 5.17
C VAL A 219 0.83 2.71 5.29
N VAL A 220 1.00 2.12 6.46
CA VAL A 220 2.00 1.08 6.75
C VAL A 220 1.45 -0.30 6.41
N MET A 221 2.12 -1.00 5.51
CA MET A 221 1.95 -2.43 5.26
C MET A 221 3.09 -3.14 5.97
N GLU A 222 2.79 -3.79 7.08
CA GLU A 222 3.79 -4.46 7.91
C GLU A 222 3.72 -5.97 7.71
N ARG A 223 4.88 -6.61 7.72
CA ARG A 223 4.97 -8.05 7.51
C ARG A 223 4.50 -8.80 8.75
N GLY A 224 3.41 -9.54 8.62
CA GLY A 224 2.89 -10.44 9.64
C GLY A 224 3.79 -11.66 9.89
N TYR A 225 3.42 -12.44 10.90
CA TYR A 225 4.09 -13.67 11.35
C TYR A 225 4.24 -14.72 10.25
N GLY A 226 3.26 -14.80 9.34
CA GLY A 226 3.29 -15.71 8.18
C GLY A 226 4.21 -15.25 7.05
N GLY A 227 4.75 -14.02 7.10
CA GLY A 227 5.62 -13.47 6.06
C GLY A 227 4.89 -12.74 4.92
N ARG A 228 3.57 -12.62 5.01
CA ARG A 228 2.73 -11.74 4.17
C ARG A 228 2.59 -10.37 4.83
N TYR A 229 2.17 -9.36 4.05
CA TYR A 229 1.98 -8.01 4.57
C TYR A 229 0.51 -7.80 4.92
N SER A 230 0.24 -7.16 6.05
CA SER A 230 -1.09 -6.82 6.53
C SER A 230 -1.10 -5.39 7.04
N LEU A 231 -2.21 -4.69 6.80
CA LEU A 231 -2.45 -3.36 7.33
C LEU A 231 -2.77 -3.41 8.84
N LEU A 232 -3.47 -4.45 9.30
CA LEU A 232 -3.92 -4.60 10.69
C LEU A 232 -2.82 -4.96 11.69
N VAL A 233 -1.58 -5.17 11.22
CA VAL A 233 -0.44 -5.29 12.13
C VAL A 233 -0.11 -3.92 12.73
N HIS A 234 -0.32 -2.85 11.96
CA HIS A 234 0.03 -1.49 12.34
C HIS A 234 -1.18 -0.63 12.69
N HIS A 235 -2.19 -0.60 11.80
CA HIS A 235 -3.38 0.25 11.93
C HIS A 235 -4.44 -0.43 12.78
N THR A 236 -5.28 0.37 13.44
CA THR A 236 -6.46 -0.14 14.13
C THR A 236 -7.60 -0.43 13.14
N GLU A 237 -8.59 -1.23 13.57
CA GLU A 237 -9.76 -1.47 12.74
C GLU A 237 -10.54 -0.19 12.45
N GLU A 238 -10.64 0.71 13.42
CA GLU A 238 -11.36 1.99 13.28
C GLU A 238 -10.73 2.86 12.18
N GLU A 239 -9.39 3.00 12.18
CA GLU A 239 -8.67 3.76 11.15
C GLU A 239 -8.89 3.16 9.75
N LEU A 240 -8.88 1.83 9.65
CA LEU A 240 -9.09 1.15 8.38
C LEU A 240 -10.55 1.21 7.90
N ARG A 241 -11.53 1.24 8.81
CA ARG A 241 -12.94 1.48 8.48
C ARG A 241 -13.16 2.89 7.98
N GLU A 242 -12.53 3.90 8.58
CA GLU A 242 -12.55 5.29 8.07
C GLU A 242 -11.91 5.39 6.67
N PHE A 243 -10.85 4.63 6.44
CA PHE A 243 -10.23 4.49 5.12
C PHE A 243 -11.15 3.79 4.10
N GLY A 244 -12.18 3.07 4.55
CA GLY A 244 -13.21 2.46 3.72
C GLY A 244 -13.11 0.95 3.57
N LEU A 245 -12.35 0.25 4.43
CA LEU A 245 -12.33 -1.22 4.44
C LEU A 245 -13.68 -1.79 4.89
N THR A 246 -14.15 -2.81 4.18
CA THR A 246 -15.32 -3.61 4.57
C THR A 246 -14.93 -4.68 5.60
N ASP A 247 -15.92 -5.31 6.24
CA ASP A 247 -15.68 -6.44 7.16
C ASP A 247 -14.93 -7.60 6.49
N GLU A 248 -15.24 -7.87 5.22
CA GLU A 248 -14.55 -8.87 4.41
C GLU A 248 -13.06 -8.51 4.21
N MET A 249 -12.75 -7.25 3.91
CA MET A 249 -11.38 -6.79 3.75
C MET A 249 -10.62 -6.85 5.07
N LEU A 250 -11.26 -6.49 6.19
CA LEU A 250 -10.64 -6.59 7.53
C LEU A 250 -10.37 -8.05 7.91
N SER A 251 -11.31 -8.95 7.62
CA SER A 251 -11.14 -10.40 7.84
C SER A 251 -9.96 -10.94 7.02
N ASP A 252 -9.83 -10.53 5.76
CA ASP A 252 -8.65 -10.84 4.94
C ASP A 252 -7.38 -10.28 5.59
N GLN A 253 -7.37 -9.00 6.02
CA GLN A 253 -6.19 -8.41 6.65
C GLN A 253 -5.78 -9.13 7.94
N GLU A 254 -6.72 -9.62 8.74
CA GLU A 254 -6.44 -10.42 9.94
C GLU A 254 -5.81 -11.77 9.56
N TRP A 255 -6.37 -12.46 8.56
CA TRP A 255 -5.81 -13.70 8.03
C TRP A 255 -4.38 -13.50 7.49
N GLN A 256 -4.13 -12.39 6.78
CA GLN A 256 -2.82 -12.05 6.21
C GLN A 256 -1.72 -11.89 7.28
N LYS A 257 -2.06 -11.65 8.56
CA LYS A 257 -1.08 -11.61 9.66
C LYS A 257 -0.38 -12.96 9.85
N TYR A 258 -1.09 -14.07 9.66
CA TYR A 258 -0.61 -15.42 9.99
C TYR A 258 -0.36 -16.29 8.76
N ALA A 259 -1.02 -15.96 7.63
CA ALA A 259 -0.94 -16.74 6.41
C ALA A 259 0.47 -16.78 5.79
N LYS A 260 0.87 -17.96 5.33
CA LYS A 260 2.15 -18.19 4.65
C LYS A 260 2.07 -17.89 3.15
N PRO A 261 3.20 -17.59 2.47
CA PRO A 261 3.21 -17.47 1.02
C PRO A 261 2.83 -18.80 0.35
N GLY A 262 1.63 -18.89 -0.23
CA GLY A 262 1.14 -20.09 -0.93
C GLY A 262 -0.28 -20.50 -0.56
N GLU A 263 -0.79 -20.09 0.60
CA GLU A 263 -2.10 -20.49 1.15
C GLU A 263 -3.29 -19.71 0.54
N LEU A 264 -3.07 -18.95 -0.54
CA LEU A 264 -4.06 -18.03 -1.14
C LEU A 264 -5.25 -18.70 -1.82
N ASN A 265 -5.20 -19.99 -2.12
CA ASN A 265 -6.28 -20.67 -2.86
C ASN A 265 -6.97 -21.76 -2.03
N TYR A 266 -6.43 -22.14 -0.87
CA TYR A 266 -6.99 -23.22 -0.06
C TYR A 266 -7.93 -22.70 1.03
N ASP A 267 -7.66 -21.52 1.60
CA ASP A 267 -8.44 -20.94 2.70
C ASP A 267 -8.90 -19.50 2.43
N CYS A 268 -8.90 -19.05 1.16
CA CYS A 268 -9.25 -17.66 0.84
C CYS A 268 -10.77 -17.47 0.86
N PRO A 269 -11.33 -16.62 1.75
CA PRO A 269 -12.78 -16.45 1.88
C PRO A 269 -13.45 -15.96 0.58
N THR A 270 -12.69 -15.26 -0.27
CA THR A 270 -13.21 -14.67 -1.52
C THR A 270 -13.32 -15.67 -2.67
N LEU A 271 -12.63 -16.82 -2.60
CA LEU A 271 -12.73 -17.86 -3.62
C LEU A 271 -14.12 -18.54 -3.59
N ASN A 272 -14.64 -18.76 -2.38
CA ASN A 272 -15.94 -19.38 -2.13
C ASN A 272 -17.13 -18.48 -2.52
N SER A 273 -16.90 -17.17 -2.70
CA SER A 273 -17.96 -16.21 -3.06
C SER A 273 -18.42 -16.32 -4.51
N PHE A 274 -17.54 -16.73 -5.44
CA PHE A 274 -17.88 -16.83 -6.87
C PHE A 274 -18.29 -18.24 -7.32
N PHE A 275 -17.89 -19.26 -6.57
CA PHE A 275 -18.11 -20.65 -6.92
C PHE A 275 -18.65 -21.42 -5.71
N SER A 276 -19.91 -21.15 -5.38
CA SER A 276 -20.63 -21.79 -4.27
C SER A 276 -20.78 -23.31 -4.40
N HIS A 277 -20.38 -23.90 -5.52
CA HIS A 277 -20.41 -25.35 -5.76
C HIS A 277 -19.17 -26.08 -5.26
N PHE A 278 -18.06 -25.38 -4.93
CA PHE A 278 -16.85 -26.03 -4.41
C PHE A 278 -16.99 -26.51 -2.96
N ASP A 279 -17.96 -25.99 -2.20
CA ASP A 279 -18.24 -26.47 -0.83
C ASP A 279 -18.89 -27.88 -0.81
N ASN A 280 -19.38 -28.38 -1.96
CA ASN A 280 -20.06 -29.68 -2.05
C ASN A 280 -19.14 -30.86 -2.38
N ASP A 281 -17.89 -30.64 -2.83
CA ASP A 281 -17.01 -31.71 -3.32
C ASP A 281 -15.96 -32.20 -2.30
N CYS A 282 -15.86 -31.57 -1.11
CA CYS A 282 -14.93 -32.00 -0.05
C CYS A 282 -15.53 -32.98 0.97
N GLY A 283 -16.74 -33.50 0.74
CA GLY A 283 -17.48 -34.34 1.69
C GLY A 283 -17.35 -35.86 1.54
N ASP A 284 -16.94 -36.39 0.37
CA ASP A 284 -17.31 -37.79 0.03
C ASP A 284 -16.15 -38.78 -0.20
N GLU A 285 -14.91 -38.48 0.21
CA GLU A 285 -13.78 -39.44 0.02
C GLU A 285 -13.24 -40.12 1.28
N HIS A 286 -13.81 -39.88 2.47
CA HIS A 286 -13.28 -40.48 3.71
C HIS A 286 -14.14 -41.56 4.41
N GLU A 287 -15.32 -41.92 3.91
CA GLU A 287 -16.17 -42.94 4.58
C GLU A 287 -16.17 -44.36 3.97
N ASN A 288 -15.52 -44.63 2.85
CA ASN A 288 -15.57 -45.95 2.20
C ASN A 288 -14.31 -46.83 2.33
N LYS A 289 -13.64 -46.81 3.49
CA LYS A 289 -12.58 -47.80 3.81
C LYS A 289 -12.64 -48.46 5.19
N ILE A 290 -13.76 -48.36 5.90
CA ILE A 290 -13.98 -49.10 7.15
C ILE A 290 -15.28 -49.90 7.01
N ASN A 291 -15.30 -50.90 6.14
CA ASN A 291 -16.29 -52.01 6.17
C ASN A 291 -15.87 -53.16 5.23
N SER A 292 -14.59 -53.55 5.28
CA SER A 292 -14.14 -54.80 4.65
C SER A 292 -12.95 -55.41 5.39
N SER A 293 -13.15 -55.77 6.65
CA SER A 293 -12.35 -56.78 7.34
C SER A 293 -12.96 -57.11 8.70
N GLU A 294 -13.35 -58.39 8.82
CA GLU A 294 -13.92 -59.13 9.96
C GLU A 294 -15.46 -59.18 10.07
#